data_AF-A0A538AG14-F1
#
_entry.id   AF-A0A538AG14-F1
#
_cell.length_a   1.000
_cell.length_b   1.000
_cell.length_c   1.000
_cell.angle_alpha   90.00
_cell.angle_beta   90.00
_cell.angle_gamma   90.00
#
_symmetry.space_group_name_H-M   'P 1'
#
loop_
_entity.id
_entity.type
_entity.pdbx_description
1 polymer ?
#
loop_
_entity_poly.entity_id
_entity_poly.type
_entity_poly.pdbx_seq_one_letter_code
_entity_poly.pdbx_strand_id
1 'polypeptide(L)'
;MAAKRLVKSRPKTGTRVRPRRDWNLLDPDVLAWQLEAGLDRRFLDAALELRQLIEPQAARLAAGRATEAQLAALAQAHDEMERAGEDIERFMEPDLRFHGLLLEACNNEVLEHMVEIVGAVLRTLFAVSGQPPGHLSRAARLHGAIVDAVRARDPDAAEQAVLSLLEDTAKNIERAFGASSP
;
A
#
# COMPACT_ATOMS: atom_id res chain seq x y z
N MET A 1 4.16 -22.99 8.91
CA MET A 1 3.49 -23.65 7.76
C MET A 1 1.98 -23.88 7.94
N ALA A 2 1.50 -24.40 9.08
CA ALA A 2 0.05 -24.63 9.29
C ALA A 2 -0.79 -23.34 9.33
N ALA A 3 -0.29 -22.26 9.95
CA ALA A 3 -0.96 -20.95 10.00
C ALA A 3 -1.11 -20.27 8.62
N LYS A 4 -0.17 -20.53 7.70
CA LYS A 4 -0.18 -19.99 6.32
C LYS A 4 -1.14 -20.72 5.38
N ARG A 5 -1.71 -21.83 5.85
CA ARG A 5 -2.65 -22.72 5.12
C ARG A 5 -2.11 -23.26 3.79
N LEU A 6 -0.79 -23.33 3.63
CA LEU A 6 -0.15 -23.75 2.38
C LEU A 6 -0.15 -25.26 2.20
N VAL A 7 -0.07 -26.01 3.29
CA VAL A 7 0.03 -27.46 3.26
C VAL A 7 -0.96 -28.10 4.23
N LYS A 8 -1.50 -29.25 3.84
CA LYS A 8 -2.24 -30.14 4.73
C LYS A 8 -1.39 -31.38 4.95
N SER A 9 -1.06 -31.65 6.21
CA SER A 9 -0.43 -32.91 6.61
C SER A 9 -1.50 -33.89 7.10
N ARG A 10 -1.47 -35.13 6.63
CA ARG A 10 -2.31 -36.23 7.10
C ARG A 10 -1.45 -37.46 7.41
N PRO A 11 -1.66 -38.14 8.54
CA PRO A 11 -0.98 -39.39 8.85
C PRO A 11 -1.16 -40.41 7.70
N LYS A 12 -0.07 -41.08 7.31
CA LYS A 12 -0.01 -42.08 6.22
C LYS A 12 -0.23 -41.58 4.78
N THR A 13 -0.50 -40.30 4.53
CA THR A 13 -0.75 -39.77 3.17
C THR A 13 0.30 -38.74 2.69
N GLY A 14 1.19 -38.31 3.59
CA GLY A 14 2.20 -37.29 3.31
C GLY A 14 1.67 -35.85 3.36
N THR A 15 2.57 -34.90 3.11
CA THR A 15 2.26 -33.46 3.04
C THR A 15 1.83 -33.12 1.62
N ARG A 16 0.63 -32.53 1.45
CA ARG A 16 0.20 -31.99 0.15
C ARG A 16 0.02 -30.48 0.19
N VAL A 17 0.45 -29.81 -0.86
CA VAL A 17 0.18 -28.39 -1.10
C VAL A 17 -1.31 -28.19 -1.33
N ARG A 18 -1.91 -27.20 -0.67
CA ARG A 18 -3.33 -26.86 -0.81
C ARG A 18 -3.56 -26.03 -2.09
N PRO A 19 -4.77 -26.03 -2.66
CA PRO A 19 -5.13 -25.11 -3.74
C PRO A 19 -4.85 -23.66 -3.34
N ARG A 20 -4.41 -22.81 -4.28
CA ARG A 20 -4.00 -21.42 -4.01
C ARG A 20 -5.06 -20.59 -3.26
N ARG A 21 -6.34 -20.77 -3.57
CA ARG A 21 -7.49 -20.13 -2.88
C ARG A 21 -7.56 -20.38 -1.38
N ASP A 22 -6.90 -21.43 -0.90
CA ASP A 22 -6.90 -21.81 0.51
C ASP A 22 -5.72 -21.19 1.28
N TRP A 23 -4.77 -20.59 0.58
CA TRP A 23 -3.59 -19.98 1.17
C TRP A 23 -3.99 -18.70 1.88
N ASN A 24 -3.30 -18.37 2.99
CA ASN A 24 -3.40 -17.03 3.53
C ASN A 24 -2.55 -16.11 2.64
N LEU A 25 -3.13 -15.63 1.52
CA LEU A 25 -2.42 -14.75 0.58
C LEU A 25 -2.02 -13.41 1.20
N LEU A 26 -2.59 -13.07 2.35
CA LEU A 26 -2.35 -11.84 3.10
C LEU A 26 -1.29 -12.03 4.19
N ASP A 27 -0.76 -13.25 4.33
CA ASP A 27 0.36 -13.53 5.21
C ASP A 27 1.65 -12.91 4.61
N PRO A 28 2.43 -12.14 5.39
CA PRO A 28 3.62 -11.45 4.90
C PRO A 28 4.65 -12.37 4.22
N ASP A 29 4.86 -13.59 4.74
CA ASP A 29 5.81 -14.53 4.13
C ASP A 29 5.24 -15.11 2.84
N VAL A 30 3.92 -15.32 2.75
CA VAL A 30 3.28 -15.78 1.51
C VAL A 30 3.40 -14.72 0.43
N LEU A 31 3.19 -13.44 0.77
CA LEU A 31 3.42 -12.30 -0.14
C LEU A 31 4.88 -12.22 -0.56
N ALA A 32 5.83 -12.35 0.37
CA ALA A 32 7.26 -12.37 0.08
C ALA A 32 7.65 -13.52 -0.87
N TRP A 33 7.07 -14.72 -0.71
CA TRP A 33 7.34 -15.82 -1.64
C TRP A 33 6.69 -15.61 -3.01
N GLN A 34 5.58 -14.86 -3.10
CA GLN A 34 5.04 -14.44 -4.39
C GLN A 34 5.99 -13.46 -5.10
N LEU A 35 6.61 -12.55 -4.34
CA LEU A 35 7.63 -11.64 -4.84
C LEU A 35 8.82 -12.41 -5.42
N GLU A 36 9.35 -13.38 -4.67
CA GLU A 36 10.50 -14.21 -5.07
C GLU A 36 10.20 -15.13 -6.27
N ALA A 37 8.97 -15.60 -6.41
CA ALA A 37 8.55 -16.50 -7.50
C ALA A 37 8.36 -15.78 -8.85
N GLY A 38 8.52 -14.45 -8.89
CA GLY A 38 8.27 -13.61 -10.05
C GLY A 38 6.84 -13.06 -10.02
N LEU A 39 6.72 -11.76 -9.77
CA LEU A 39 5.44 -11.05 -9.83
C LEU A 39 4.89 -11.11 -11.25
N ASP A 40 3.72 -11.73 -11.44
CA ASP A 40 2.97 -11.56 -12.67
C ASP A 40 2.10 -10.29 -12.60
N ARG A 41 1.86 -9.67 -13.76
CA ARG A 41 1.07 -8.45 -13.90
C ARG A 41 -0.28 -8.53 -13.18
N ARG A 42 -0.91 -9.72 -13.18
CA ARG A 42 -2.21 -9.95 -12.55
C ARG A 42 -2.18 -9.76 -11.04
N PHE A 43 -1.10 -10.16 -10.37
CA PHE A 43 -0.94 -9.91 -8.94
C PHE A 43 -0.84 -8.42 -8.63
N LEU A 44 -0.07 -7.66 -9.42
CA LEU A 44 0.09 -6.22 -9.23
C LEU A 44 -1.22 -5.46 -9.47
N ASP A 45 -1.97 -5.84 -10.52
CA ASP A 45 -3.29 -5.26 -10.79
C ASP A 45 -4.24 -5.52 -9.62
N ALA A 46 -4.28 -6.75 -9.09
CA ALA A 46 -5.09 -7.08 -7.92
C ALA A 46 -4.65 -6.35 -6.64
N ALA A 47 -3.35 -6.09 -6.49
CA ALA A 47 -2.81 -5.34 -5.37
C ALA A 47 -3.20 -3.85 -5.44
N LEU A 48 -3.13 -3.24 -6.62
CA LEU A 48 -3.62 -1.87 -6.85
C LEU A 48 -5.14 -1.78 -6.69
N GLU A 49 -5.90 -2.78 -7.13
CA GLU A 49 -7.35 -2.86 -6.93
C GLU A 49 -7.71 -2.89 -5.44
N LEU A 50 -6.99 -3.67 -4.64
CA LEU A 50 -7.19 -3.68 -3.19
C LEU A 50 -6.98 -2.28 -2.59
N ARG A 51 -5.90 -1.60 -2.96
CA ARG A 51 -5.62 -0.22 -2.48
C ARG A 51 -6.75 0.74 -2.85
N GLN A 52 -7.25 0.66 -4.09
CA GLN A 52 -8.38 1.48 -4.58
C GLN A 52 -9.70 1.21 -3.84
N LEU A 53 -9.90 0.00 -3.31
CA LEU A 53 -11.10 -0.36 -2.56
C LEU A 53 -11.05 0.02 -1.07
N ILE A 54 -9.87 0.33 -0.54
CA ILE A 54 -9.65 0.47 0.91
C ILE A 54 -9.17 1.88 1.28
N GLU A 55 -8.10 2.35 0.65
CA GLU A 55 -7.45 3.60 1.06
C GLU A 55 -8.32 4.85 0.85
N PRO A 56 -9.08 5.00 -0.26
CA PRO A 56 -9.93 6.18 -0.44
C PRO A 56 -11.03 6.27 0.63
N GLN A 57 -11.64 5.14 0.99
CA GLN A 57 -12.67 5.10 2.04
C GLN A 57 -12.06 5.32 3.43
N ALA A 58 -10.85 4.80 3.68
CA ALA A 58 -10.13 5.09 4.90
C ALA A 58 -9.82 6.59 5.05
N ALA A 59 -9.35 7.25 3.99
CA ALA A 59 -9.10 8.70 3.99
C ALA A 59 -10.37 9.52 4.20
N ARG A 60 -11.46 9.13 3.53
CA ARG A 60 -12.80 9.74 3.75
C ARG A 60 -13.20 9.69 5.22
N LEU A 61 -13.06 8.52 5.84
CA LEU A 61 -13.38 8.33 7.25
C LEU A 61 -12.41 9.09 8.16
N ALA A 62 -11.12 9.09 7.84
CA ALA A 62 -10.09 9.82 8.58
C ALA A 62 -10.37 11.32 8.61
N ALA A 63 -10.83 11.91 7.52
CA ALA A 63 -11.22 13.32 7.50
C ALA A 63 -12.24 13.65 8.61
N GLY A 64 -13.20 12.77 8.88
CA GLY A 64 -14.19 12.97 9.94
C GLY A 64 -13.77 12.51 11.34
N ARG A 65 -12.71 11.70 11.47
CA ARG A 65 -12.43 10.95 12.70
C ARG A 65 -11.02 11.12 13.26
N ALA A 66 -10.06 11.55 12.45
CA ALA A 66 -8.67 11.65 12.85
C ALA A 66 -8.50 12.56 14.07
N THR A 67 -7.70 12.15 15.03
CA THR A 67 -7.30 13.00 16.16
C THR A 67 -6.22 13.99 15.74
N GLU A 68 -6.02 15.05 16.51
CA GLU A 68 -4.92 16.01 16.26
C GLU A 68 -3.54 15.34 16.30
N ALA A 69 -3.36 14.32 17.15
CA ALA A 69 -2.14 13.53 17.19
C ALA A 69 -1.93 12.71 15.90
N GLN A 70 -2.98 12.09 15.36
CA GLN A 70 -2.91 11.36 14.09
C GLN A 70 -2.65 12.30 12.91
N LEU A 71 -3.25 13.50 12.90
CA LEU A 71 -2.98 14.54 11.90
C LEU A 71 -1.51 15.00 11.95
N ALA A 72 -0.96 15.19 13.15
CA ALA A 72 0.44 15.55 13.32
C ALA A 72 1.38 14.44 12.82
N ALA A 73 1.06 13.18 13.10
CA ALA A 73 1.83 12.04 12.63
C ALA A 73 1.81 11.90 11.10
N LEU A 74 0.65 12.09 10.46
CA LEU A 74 0.52 12.12 9.00
C LEU A 74 1.36 13.24 8.38
N ALA A 75 1.28 14.44 8.94
CA ALA A 75 2.07 15.58 8.49
C ALA A 75 3.58 15.32 8.64
N GLN A 76 4.01 14.71 9.75
CA GLN A 76 5.41 14.37 9.96
C GLN A 76 5.92 13.36 8.92
N ALA A 77 5.16 12.29 8.65
CA ALA A 77 5.52 11.31 7.63
C ALA A 77 5.61 11.97 6.24
N HIS A 78 4.69 12.88 5.92
CA HIS A 78 4.75 13.68 4.70
C HIS A 78 6.02 14.56 4.63
N ASP A 79 6.34 15.30 5.68
CA ASP A 79 7.52 16.17 5.69
C ASP A 79 8.82 15.36 5.53
N GLU A 80 8.86 14.13 6.04
CA GLU A 80 9.99 13.22 5.83
C GLU A 80 10.09 12.74 4.37
N MET A 81 8.96 12.48 3.69
CA MET A 81 8.93 12.21 2.24
C MET A 81 9.44 13.42 1.44
N GLU A 82 9.04 14.64 1.79
CA GLU A 82 9.53 15.85 1.11
C GLU A 82 11.04 16.03 1.30
N ARG A 83 11.57 15.77 2.51
CA ARG A 83 13.00 15.87 2.80
C ARG A 83 13.83 14.78 2.12
N ALA A 84 13.24 13.62 1.84
CA ALA A 84 13.89 12.57 1.06
C ALA A 84 14.17 13.02 -0.39
N GLY A 85 13.32 13.90 -0.93
CA GLY A 85 13.45 14.37 -2.31
C GLY A 85 13.34 13.21 -3.30
N GLU A 86 14.39 12.99 -4.09
CA GLU A 86 14.47 11.89 -5.07
C GLU A 86 15.27 10.68 -4.55
N ASP A 87 15.60 10.62 -3.25
CA ASP A 87 16.26 9.47 -2.63
C ASP A 87 15.22 8.42 -2.22
N ILE A 88 15.09 7.37 -3.05
CA ILE A 88 14.12 6.29 -2.83
C ILE A 88 14.29 5.58 -1.49
N GLU A 89 15.52 5.32 -1.06
CA GLU A 89 15.80 4.60 0.19
C GLU A 89 15.33 5.41 1.40
N ARG A 90 15.40 6.74 1.31
CA ARG A 90 14.88 7.66 2.34
C ARG A 90 13.38 7.90 2.24
N PHE A 91 12.79 7.70 1.06
CA PHE A 91 11.37 7.94 0.80
C PHE A 91 10.48 6.77 1.26
N MET A 92 10.95 5.53 1.08
CA MET A 92 10.15 4.32 1.27
C MET A 92 9.55 4.17 2.67
N GLU A 93 10.33 4.38 3.73
CA GLU A 93 9.86 4.17 5.10
C GLU A 93 8.83 5.22 5.53
N PRO A 94 9.02 6.53 5.28
CA PRO A 94 7.99 7.55 5.49
C PRO A 94 6.69 7.29 4.70
N ASP A 95 6.77 6.84 3.44
CA ASP A 95 5.60 6.50 2.61
C ASP A 95 4.80 5.32 3.19
N LEU A 96 5.49 4.23 3.52
CA LEU A 96 4.87 3.06 4.18
C LEU A 96 4.17 3.46 5.48
N ARG A 97 4.84 4.27 6.30
CA ARG A 97 4.30 4.76 7.56
C ARG A 97 3.10 5.68 7.34
N PHE A 98 3.13 6.54 6.31
CA PHE A 98 2.01 7.40 5.96
C PHE A 98 0.74 6.61 5.67
N HIS A 99 0.84 5.58 4.83
CA HIS A 99 -0.31 4.73 4.48
C HIS A 99 -0.87 3.97 5.68
N GLY A 100 0.00 3.48 6.57
CA GLY A 100 -0.43 2.87 7.84
C GLY A 100 -1.18 3.86 8.74
N LEU A 101 -0.60 5.05 8.95
CA LEU A 101 -1.22 6.11 9.75
C LEU A 101 -2.57 6.58 9.19
N LEU A 102 -2.73 6.60 7.87
CA LEU A 102 -3.99 7.00 7.22
C LEU A 102 -5.10 5.97 7.48
N LEU A 103 -4.76 4.68 7.43
CA LEU A 103 -5.68 3.59 7.80
C LEU A 103 -6.03 3.64 9.28
N GLU A 104 -5.07 3.89 10.16
CA GLU A 104 -5.32 4.07 11.59
C GLU A 104 -6.19 5.30 11.89
N ALA A 105 -5.96 6.41 11.19
CA ALA A 105 -6.69 7.66 11.37
C ALA A 105 -8.18 7.54 11.01
N CYS A 106 -8.58 6.50 10.27
CA CYS A 106 -9.98 6.22 9.97
C CYS A 106 -10.78 5.72 11.20
N ASN A 107 -10.09 5.36 12.29
CA ASN A 107 -10.64 4.89 13.56
C ASN A 107 -11.79 3.89 13.33
N ASN A 108 -11.46 2.83 12.59
CA ASN A 108 -12.34 1.71 12.27
C ASN A 108 -11.53 0.44 12.47
N GLU A 109 -11.81 -0.24 13.59
CA GLU A 109 -11.08 -1.43 14.04
C GLU A 109 -10.90 -2.49 12.94
N VAL A 110 -11.87 -2.64 12.02
CA VAL A 110 -11.79 -3.60 10.92
C VAL A 110 -10.81 -3.15 9.83
N LEU A 111 -10.79 -1.86 9.49
CA LEU A 111 -9.89 -1.31 8.47
C LEU A 111 -8.46 -1.15 9.00
N GLU A 112 -8.29 -0.91 10.30
CA GLU A 112 -6.97 -0.90 10.96
C GLU A 112 -6.23 -2.22 10.78
N HIS A 113 -6.94 -3.36 10.76
CA HIS A 113 -6.33 -4.65 10.47
C HIS A 113 -5.81 -4.80 9.03
N MET A 114 -6.08 -3.84 8.14
CA MET A 114 -5.55 -3.82 6.76
C MET A 114 -4.16 -3.18 6.65
N VAL A 115 -3.64 -2.56 7.71
CA VAL A 115 -2.32 -1.89 7.70
C VAL A 115 -1.20 -2.81 7.22
N GLU A 116 -1.10 -4.00 7.80
CA GLU A 116 -0.06 -4.98 7.43
C GLU A 116 -0.17 -5.43 5.96
N ILE A 117 -1.40 -5.57 5.47
CA ILE A 117 -1.68 -6.00 4.10
C ILE A 117 -1.27 -4.91 3.12
N VAL A 118 -1.70 -3.67 3.36
CA VAL A 118 -1.36 -2.52 2.52
C VAL A 118 0.15 -2.27 2.57
N GLY A 119 0.78 -2.40 3.74
CA GLY A 119 2.24 -2.30 3.87
C GLY A 119 3.00 -3.34 3.04
N ALA A 120 2.56 -4.60 3.06
CA ALA A 120 3.18 -5.64 2.24
C ALA A 120 2.98 -5.41 0.72
N VAL A 121 1.81 -4.91 0.33
CA VAL A 121 1.55 -4.47 -1.05
C VAL A 121 2.48 -3.31 -1.42
N LEU A 122 2.60 -2.28 -0.61
CA LEU A 122 3.46 -1.13 -0.90
C LEU A 122 4.93 -1.53 -1.09
N ARG A 123 5.48 -2.37 -0.21
CA ARG A 123 6.85 -2.91 -0.36
C ARG A 123 7.02 -3.64 -1.70
N THR A 124 5.98 -4.35 -2.13
CA THR A 124 5.94 -5.02 -3.44
C THR A 124 5.97 -4.02 -4.59
N LEU A 125 5.15 -2.98 -4.52
CA LEU A 125 5.06 -1.96 -5.56
C LEU A 125 6.38 -1.17 -5.68
N PHE A 126 7.03 -0.85 -4.56
CA PHE A 126 8.34 -0.20 -4.57
C PHE A 126 9.39 -1.01 -5.34
N ALA A 127 9.44 -2.32 -5.10
CA ALA A 127 10.43 -3.21 -5.74
C ALA A 127 10.30 -3.28 -7.27
N VAL A 128 9.14 -2.93 -7.84
CA VAL A 128 8.88 -2.98 -9.30
C VAL A 128 8.60 -1.62 -9.93
N SER A 129 8.49 -0.57 -9.12
CA SER A 129 8.21 0.78 -9.59
C SER A 129 9.40 1.38 -10.34
N GLY A 130 9.10 2.05 -11.46
CA GLY A 130 10.10 2.88 -12.14
C GLY A 130 10.39 4.14 -11.33
N GLN A 131 11.61 4.67 -11.45
CA GLN A 131 12.01 5.92 -10.79
C GLN A 131 12.40 6.97 -11.84
N PRO A 132 11.47 7.40 -12.72
CA PRO A 132 11.76 8.48 -13.65
C PRO A 132 11.98 9.79 -12.87
N PRO A 133 12.81 10.72 -13.38
CA PRO A 133 13.11 11.96 -12.67
C PRO A 133 11.85 12.72 -12.23
N GLY A 134 11.79 13.11 -10.95
CA GLY A 134 10.69 13.86 -10.37
C GLY A 134 9.48 13.03 -9.93
N HIS A 135 9.56 11.68 -10.04
CA HIS A 135 8.49 10.79 -9.60
C HIS A 135 8.24 10.91 -8.10
N LEU A 136 9.29 10.88 -7.27
CA LEU A 136 9.15 10.91 -5.82
C LEU A 136 8.68 12.28 -5.31
N SER A 137 9.18 13.37 -5.90
CA SER A 137 8.68 14.72 -5.63
C SER A 137 7.19 14.85 -5.98
N ARG A 138 6.74 14.22 -7.08
CA ARG A 138 5.32 14.18 -7.46
C ARG A 138 4.51 13.35 -6.46
N ALA A 139 5.03 12.20 -6.03
CA ALA A 139 4.39 11.35 -5.02
C ALA A 139 4.26 12.08 -3.67
N ALA A 140 5.30 12.74 -3.18
CA ALA A 140 5.26 13.57 -1.97
C ALA A 140 4.14 14.62 -2.04
N ARG A 141 4.05 15.36 -3.16
CA ARG A 141 2.99 16.36 -3.35
C ARG A 141 1.58 15.76 -3.32
N LEU A 142 1.39 14.56 -3.88
CA LEU A 142 0.10 13.87 -3.83
C LEU A 142 -0.26 13.45 -2.41
N HIS A 143 0.72 13.03 -1.60
CA HIS A 143 0.52 12.79 -0.18
C HIS A 143 0.16 14.07 0.60
N GLY A 144 0.79 15.20 0.28
CA GLY A 144 0.46 16.50 0.88
C GLY A 144 -1.01 16.88 0.69
N ALA A 145 -1.56 16.65 -0.51
CA ALA A 145 -2.97 16.89 -0.79
C ALA A 145 -3.91 16.03 0.10
N ILE A 146 -3.50 14.82 0.48
CA ILE A 146 -4.25 13.97 1.41
C ILE A 146 -4.20 14.59 2.82
N VAL A 147 -3.01 14.99 3.30
CA VAL A 147 -2.86 15.64 4.61
C VAL A 147 -3.75 16.88 4.70
N ASP A 148 -3.72 17.72 3.68
CA ASP A 148 -4.49 18.95 3.64
C ASP A 148 -5.99 18.68 3.67
N ALA A 149 -6.47 17.71 2.89
CA ALA A 149 -7.89 17.35 2.85
C ALA A 149 -8.39 16.74 4.18
N VAL A 150 -7.59 15.84 4.78
CA VAL A 150 -7.93 15.23 6.08
C VAL A 150 -7.91 16.29 7.19
N ARG A 151 -6.92 17.20 7.19
CA ARG A 151 -6.85 18.33 8.13
C ARG A 151 -8.02 19.31 7.96
N ALA A 152 -8.43 19.57 6.71
CA ALA A 152 -9.58 20.41 6.39
C ALA A 152 -10.93 19.76 6.76
N ARG A 153 -10.92 18.50 7.21
CA ARG A 153 -12.13 17.72 7.54
C ARG A 153 -13.06 17.60 6.34
N ASP A 154 -12.49 17.48 5.13
CA ASP A 154 -13.22 17.33 3.88
C ASP A 154 -13.13 15.87 3.39
N PRO A 155 -14.17 15.05 3.63
CA PRO A 155 -14.14 13.64 3.28
C PRO A 155 -14.10 13.39 1.76
N ASP A 156 -14.76 14.25 0.97
CA ASP A 156 -14.82 14.11 -0.49
C ASP A 156 -13.45 14.46 -1.08
N ALA A 157 -12.82 15.54 -0.63
CA ALA A 157 -11.48 15.90 -1.05
C ALA A 157 -10.43 14.87 -0.64
N ALA A 158 -10.54 14.28 0.55
CA ALA A 158 -9.61 13.27 1.04
C ALA A 158 -9.67 11.99 0.19
N GLU A 159 -10.88 11.55 -0.16
CA GLU A 159 -11.10 10.42 -1.06
C GLU A 159 -10.50 10.68 -2.44
N GLN A 160 -10.78 11.85 -3.03
CA GLN A 160 -10.25 12.21 -4.36
C GLN A 160 -8.74 12.36 -4.39
N ALA A 161 -8.13 12.87 -3.32
CA ALA A 161 -6.68 12.98 -3.20
C ALA A 161 -6.01 11.59 -3.22
N VAL A 162 -6.55 10.61 -2.50
CA VAL A 162 -6.05 9.22 -2.54
C VAL A 162 -6.25 8.61 -3.93
N LEU A 163 -7.42 8.78 -4.55
CA LEU A 163 -7.65 8.25 -5.91
C LEU A 163 -6.63 8.81 -6.91
N SER A 164 -6.29 10.09 -6.80
CA SER A 164 -5.27 10.73 -7.63
C SER A 164 -3.87 10.15 -7.39
N LEU A 165 -3.51 9.84 -6.14
CA LEU A 165 -2.26 9.16 -5.78
C LEU A 165 -2.18 7.76 -6.40
N LEU A 166 -3.27 6.99 -6.30
CA LEU A 166 -3.34 5.62 -6.82
C LEU A 166 -3.30 5.59 -8.35
N GLU A 167 -3.93 6.56 -9.03
CA GLU A 167 -3.86 6.70 -10.48
C GLU A 167 -2.42 7.00 -10.95
N ASP A 168 -1.69 7.86 -10.25
CA ASP A 168 -0.28 8.14 -10.55
C ASP A 168 0.59 6.89 -10.35
N THR A 169 0.36 6.17 -9.26
CA THR A 169 1.06 4.92 -8.94
C THR A 169 0.85 3.87 -10.04
N ALA A 170 -0.40 3.68 -10.48
CA ALA A 170 -0.75 2.74 -11.54
C ALA A 170 -0.04 3.09 -12.86
N LYS A 171 -0.05 4.37 -13.25
CA LYS A 171 0.66 4.85 -14.45
C LYS A 171 2.17 4.62 -14.36
N ASN A 172 2.76 4.78 -13.18
CA ASN A 172 4.20 4.54 -13.00
C ASN A 172 4.54 3.05 -13.16
N ILE A 173 3.75 2.17 -12.56
CA ILE A 173 3.92 0.71 -12.69
C ILE A 173 3.73 0.28 -14.15
N GLU A 174 2.70 0.77 -14.84
CA GLU A 174 2.48 0.46 -16.25
C GLU A 174 3.67 0.85 -17.14
N ARG A 175 4.31 2.00 -16.88
CA ARG A 175 5.51 2.42 -17.61
C ARG A 175 6.69 1.49 -17.34
N ALA A 176 6.90 1.11 -16.07
CA ALA A 176 7.97 0.20 -15.70
C ALA A 176 7.82 -1.19 -16.36
N PHE A 177 6.59 -1.72 -16.41
CA PHE A 177 6.31 -3.00 -17.07
C PHE A 177 6.24 -2.91 -18.60
N GLY A 178 5.73 -1.81 -19.15
CA GLY A 178 5.64 -1.58 -20.59
C GLY A 178 7.01 -1.35 -21.25
N ALA A 179 7.97 -0.76 -20.52
CA ALA A 179 9.35 -0.61 -20.97
C ALA A 179 10.18 -1.91 -20.85
N SER A 180 9.66 -2.92 -20.13
CA SER A 180 10.34 -4.20 -19.85
C SER A 180 9.91 -5.35 -20.76
N SER A 181 9.10 -5.09 -21.80
CA SER A 181 8.75 -6.08 -22.82
C SER A 181 9.67 -5.94 -24.04
N PRO A 182 10.43 -6.98 -24.43
CA PRO A 182 11.17 -7.02 -25.70
C PRO A 182 10.24 -7.10 -26.92
#